data_AF-A0A4Y3WWM2-F1
#
_entry.id   AF-A0A4Y3WWM2-F1
#
_cell.length_a   1.000
_cell.length_b   1.000
_cell.length_c   1.000
_cell.angle_alpha   90.00
_cell.angle_beta   90.00
_cell.angle_gamma   90.00
#
_symmetry.space_group_name_H-M   'P 1'
#
loop_
_entity.id
_entity.type
_entity.pdbx_description
1 polymer ?
#
loop_
_entity_poly.entity_id
_entity_poly.type
_entity_poly.pdbx_seq_one_letter_code
_entity_poly.pdbx_strand_id
1 'polypeptide(L)'
;MSMPQPGRRTSSGGVCPGCGQRPDSAETAARLRAELAVRWLVHEAGALVARGFCHRCVPPGPYGEVVCGFCGDGPLLAGALADADPIADPAVIGWLTSQGWEVDPVTCSSCRRAFGWAGPP
;
A
#
# COMPACT_ATOMS: atom_id res chain seq x y z
N MET A 1 -31.37 -13.62 -35.29
CA MET A 1 -31.98 -13.60 -33.95
C MET A 1 -30.86 -13.34 -32.97
N SER A 2 -30.76 -12.11 -32.47
CA SER A 2 -29.60 -11.60 -31.74
C SER A 2 -29.61 -12.07 -30.28
N MET A 3 -28.45 -12.53 -29.80
CA MET A 3 -28.22 -12.92 -28.42
C MET A 3 -28.05 -11.67 -27.54
N PRO A 4 -28.66 -11.59 -26.34
CA PRO A 4 -28.43 -10.48 -25.43
C PRO A 4 -27.04 -10.61 -24.77
N GLN A 5 -26.21 -9.57 -24.89
CA GLN A 5 -24.93 -9.49 -24.18
C GLN A 5 -25.17 -9.37 -22.66
N PRO A 6 -24.44 -10.12 -21.82
CA PRO A 6 -24.48 -9.91 -20.37
C PRO A 6 -23.93 -8.52 -20.06
N GLY A 7 -24.75 -7.73 -19.37
CA GLY A 7 -24.44 -6.37 -18.98
C GLY A 7 -23.05 -6.26 -18.38
N ARG A 8 -22.21 -5.48 -19.05
CA ARG A 8 -20.97 -4.91 -18.49
C ARG A 8 -21.36 -4.29 -17.16
N ARG A 9 -21.04 -4.97 -16.05
CA ARG A 9 -21.05 -4.34 -14.74
C ARG A 9 -20.20 -3.09 -14.91
N THR A 10 -20.83 -1.94 -14.78
CA THR A 10 -20.16 -0.65 -14.69
C THR A 10 -19.26 -0.75 -13.47
N SER A 11 -18.03 -1.21 -13.66
CA SER A 11 -16.97 -0.96 -12.72
C SER A 11 -16.92 0.55 -12.62
N SER A 12 -17.40 1.10 -11.50
CA SER A 12 -17.14 2.47 -11.11
C SER A 12 -15.63 2.66 -11.27
N GLY A 13 -15.23 3.25 -12.39
CA GLY A 13 -13.85 3.50 -12.74
C GLY A 13 -13.33 4.41 -11.65
N GLY A 14 -12.68 3.79 -10.67
CA GLY A 14 -12.39 4.41 -9.38
C GLY A 14 -11.64 5.69 -9.64
N VAL A 15 -12.28 6.81 -9.31
CA VAL A 15 -11.67 8.12 -9.44
C VAL A 15 -10.54 8.19 -8.42
N CYS A 16 -9.42 8.82 -8.78
CA CYS A 16 -8.36 9.04 -7.80
C CYS A 16 -8.90 9.91 -6.66
N PRO A 17 -8.85 9.46 -5.39
CA PRO A 17 -9.39 10.22 -4.27
C PRO A 17 -8.58 11.49 -3.95
N GLY A 18 -7.36 11.62 -4.47
CA GLY A 18 -6.52 12.81 -4.27
C GLY A 18 -6.78 13.90 -5.30
N CYS A 19 -6.66 13.59 -6.60
CA CYS A 19 -6.76 14.59 -7.67
C CYS A 19 -8.06 14.55 -8.48
N GLY A 20 -8.97 13.60 -8.21
CA GLY A 20 -10.21 13.47 -8.98
C GLY A 20 -10.03 12.92 -10.39
N GLN A 21 -8.84 12.41 -10.75
CA GLN A 21 -8.60 11.87 -12.09
C GLN A 21 -9.51 10.67 -12.37
N ARG A 22 -10.28 10.78 -13.46
CA ARG A 22 -11.16 9.73 -13.95
C ARG A 22 -10.48 9.01 -15.11
N PRO A 23 -10.43 7.67 -15.12
CA PRO A 23 -9.92 6.94 -16.27
C PRO A 23 -10.89 7.08 -17.46
N ASP A 24 -10.34 7.37 -18.63
CA ASP A 24 -11.05 7.50 -19.90
C ASP A 24 -11.21 6.15 -20.63
N SER A 25 -10.42 5.14 -20.25
CA SER A 25 -10.41 3.82 -20.85
C SER A 25 -10.25 2.70 -19.81
N ALA A 26 -10.49 1.45 -20.23
CA ALA A 26 -10.33 0.30 -19.34
C ALA A 26 -8.87 0.09 -18.93
N GLU A 27 -7.93 0.39 -19.84
CA GLU A 27 -6.49 0.32 -19.57
C GLU A 27 -6.07 1.37 -18.54
N THR A 28 -6.49 2.63 -18.71
CA THR A 28 -6.19 3.68 -17.73
C THR A 28 -6.86 3.41 -16.38
N ALA A 29 -8.02 2.76 -16.35
CA ALA A 29 -8.66 2.30 -15.12
C ALA A 29 -7.90 1.15 -14.45
N ALA A 30 -7.32 0.22 -15.22
CA ALA A 30 -6.50 -0.86 -14.69
C ALA A 30 -5.19 -0.32 -14.10
N ARG A 31 -4.53 0.61 -14.80
CA ARG A 31 -3.33 1.29 -14.31
C ARG A 31 -3.59 2.04 -13.02
N LEU A 32 -4.66 2.85 -12.96
CA LEU A 32 -5.01 3.60 -11.75
C LEU A 32 -5.29 2.66 -10.56
N ARG A 33 -5.96 1.52 -10.78
CA ARG A 33 -6.16 0.51 -9.73
C ARG A 33 -4.85 -0.09 -9.24
N ALA A 34 -3.90 -0.35 -10.15
CA ALA A 34 -2.58 -0.86 -9.79
C ALA A 34 -1.78 0.18 -8.99
N GLU A 35 -1.78 1.45 -9.41
CA GLU A 35 -1.15 2.56 -8.67
C GLU A 35 -1.73 2.68 -7.25
N LEU A 36 -3.07 2.67 -7.12
CA LEU A 36 -3.74 2.77 -5.81
C LEU A 36 -3.61 1.52 -4.94
N ALA A 37 -3.21 0.37 -5.51
CA ALA A 37 -2.96 -0.85 -4.75
C ALA A 37 -1.63 -0.80 -3.99
N VAL A 38 -0.66 -0.02 -4.49
CA VAL A 38 0.62 0.23 -3.80
C VAL A 38 0.33 0.98 -2.49
N ARG A 39 0.77 0.41 -1.37
CA ARG A 39 0.53 0.98 -0.05
C ARG A 39 1.69 1.89 0.34
N TRP A 40 1.37 3.15 0.59
CA TRP A 40 2.27 4.15 1.10
C TRP A 40 1.91 4.46 2.55
N LEU A 41 2.89 4.43 3.44
CA LEU A 41 2.76 4.89 4.80
C LEU A 41 3.09 6.38 4.85
N VAL A 42 2.13 7.18 5.33
CA VAL A 42 2.23 8.64 5.41
C VAL A 42 1.69 9.14 6.74
N HIS A 43 2.17 10.31 7.17
CA HIS A 43 1.56 11.03 8.29
C HIS A 43 0.32 11.81 7.83
N GLU A 44 -0.83 11.50 8.42
CA GLU A 44 -2.06 12.27 8.29
C GLU A 44 -2.59 12.67 9.67
N ALA A 45 -2.76 13.96 9.91
CA ALA A 45 -3.28 14.52 11.18
C ALA A 45 -2.56 13.98 12.44
N GLY A 46 -1.26 13.70 12.34
CA GLY A 46 -0.44 13.18 13.44
C GLY A 46 -0.46 11.65 13.60
N ALA A 47 -1.20 10.91 12.77
CA ALA A 47 -1.21 9.46 12.76
C ALA A 47 -0.56 8.89 11.49
N LEU A 48 0.02 7.70 11.59
CA LEU A 48 0.49 6.94 10.43
C LEU A 48 -0.67 6.18 9.79
N VAL A 49 -0.86 6.40 8.50
CA VAL A 49 -1.93 5.74 7.72
C VAL A 49 -1.35 5.14 6.44
N ALA A 50 -1.85 3.96 6.06
CA ALA A 50 -1.55 3.37 4.77
C ALA A 50 -2.54 3.84 3.71
N ARG A 51 -2.03 4.50 2.67
CA ARG A 51 -2.83 5.08 1.59
C ARG A 51 -2.26 4.71 0.23
N GLY A 52 -3.14 4.58 -0.76
CA GLY A 52 -2.76 4.41 -2.16
C GLY A 52 -2.75 5.76 -2.87
N PHE A 53 -1.77 5.99 -3.73
CA PHE A 53 -1.63 7.22 -4.51
C PHE A 53 -1.55 6.89 -6.00
N CYS A 54 -2.13 7.75 -6.84
CA CYS A 54 -1.83 7.72 -8.27
C CYS A 54 -0.48 8.38 -8.53
N HIS A 55 0.08 8.19 -9.72
CA HIS A 55 1.38 8.78 -10.10
C HIS A 55 1.43 10.33 -9.99
N ARG A 56 0.28 11.03 -10.01
CA ARG A 56 0.22 12.50 -9.82
C ARG A 56 0.09 12.93 -8.36
N CYS A 57 -0.40 12.04 -7.50
CA CYS A 57 -0.67 12.31 -6.09
C CYS A 57 0.37 11.69 -5.17
N VAL A 58 1.32 10.91 -5.71
CA VAL A 58 2.40 10.34 -4.92
C VAL A 58 3.11 11.47 -4.17
N PRO A 59 3.41 11.30 -2.88
CA PRO A 59 4.12 12.32 -2.12
C PRO A 59 5.49 12.63 -2.77
N PRO A 60 6.02 13.83 -2.58
CA PRO A 60 7.39 14.12 -2.99
C PRO A 60 8.38 13.24 -2.20
N GLY A 61 9.51 12.91 -2.84
CA GLY A 61 10.58 12.16 -2.21
C GLY A 61 11.25 12.91 -1.04
N PRO A 62 12.10 12.23 -0.26
CA PRO A 62 12.67 10.90 -0.51
C PRO A 62 11.67 9.74 -0.34
N TYR A 63 12.05 8.57 -0.87
CA TYR A 63 11.28 7.33 -0.80
C TYR A 63 12.09 6.24 -0.09
N GLY A 64 11.40 5.48 0.76
CA GLY A 64 11.94 4.33 1.47
C GLY A 64 10.95 3.19 1.42
N GLU A 65 11.35 2.02 1.92
CA GLU A 65 10.49 0.86 1.98
C GLU A 65 10.79 0.03 3.21
N VAL A 66 9.73 -0.60 3.74
CA VAL A 66 9.87 -1.71 4.68
C VAL A 66 9.52 -2.96 3.92
N VAL A 67 10.50 -3.84 3.72
CA VAL A 67 10.31 -5.07 2.95
C VAL A 67 10.32 -6.29 3.87
N CYS A 68 9.35 -7.17 3.68
CA CYS A 68 9.38 -8.49 4.29
C CYS A 68 10.58 -9.28 3.74
N GLY A 69 11.44 -9.80 4.62
CA GLY A 69 12.62 -10.57 4.22
C GLY A 69 12.32 -11.87 3.46
N PHE A 70 11.08 -12.35 3.49
CA PHE A 70 10.65 -13.60 2.82
C PHE A 70 10.01 -13.36 1.45
N CYS A 71 9.06 -12.43 1.35
CA CYS A 71 8.31 -12.20 0.12
C CYS A 71 8.72 -10.94 -0.64
N GLY A 72 9.54 -10.07 -0.04
CA GLY A 72 9.95 -8.80 -0.63
C GLY A 72 8.82 -7.76 -0.74
N ASP A 73 7.65 -8.02 -0.15
CA ASP A 73 6.51 -7.10 -0.16
C ASP A 73 6.51 -6.22 1.08
N GLY A 74 5.94 -5.02 0.96
CA GLY A 74 5.65 -4.16 2.09
C GLY A 74 5.31 -2.72 1.71
N PRO A 75 5.06 -1.86 2.71
CA PRO A 75 4.68 -0.49 2.45
C PRO A 75 5.88 0.35 2.00
N LEU A 76 5.62 1.26 1.07
CA LEU A 76 6.51 2.36 0.73
C LEU A 76 6.34 3.49 1.75
N LEU A 77 7.40 4.25 2.00
CA LEU A 77 7.42 5.42 2.86
C LEU A 77 7.87 6.62 2.03
N ALA A 78 7.39 7.81 2.40
CA ALA A 78 7.76 9.04 1.72
C ALA A 78 8.05 10.18 2.69
N GLY A 79 8.85 11.14 2.22
CA GLY A 79 9.22 12.33 2.99
C GLY A 79 10.03 11.97 4.24
N ALA A 80 9.69 12.59 5.37
CA ALA A 80 10.41 12.41 6.64
C ALA A 80 10.51 10.96 7.12
N LEU A 81 9.53 10.12 6.77
CA LEU A 81 9.55 8.68 7.11
C LEU A 81 10.60 7.88 6.33
N ALA A 82 11.07 8.43 5.22
CA ALA A 82 12.09 7.83 4.36
C ALA A 82 13.48 8.48 4.55
N ASP A 83 13.59 9.53 5.37
CA ASP A 83 14.87 10.23 5.62
C ASP A 83 15.82 9.43 6.52
N ALA A 84 15.31 8.45 7.27
CA ALA A 84 16.06 7.56 8.14
C ALA A 84 15.67 6.09 7.90
N ASP A 85 16.34 5.17 8.59
CA ASP A 85 15.95 3.75 8.59
C ASP A 85 14.50 3.61 9.10
N PRO A 86 13.54 3.15 8.27
CA PRO A 86 12.14 3.05 8.65
C PRO A 86 11.90 2.15 9.87
N ILE A 87 12.77 1.14 10.08
CA ILE A 87 12.66 0.21 11.21
C ILE A 87 13.24 0.82 12.50
N ALA A 88 13.83 2.02 12.46
CA ALA A 88 14.25 2.77 13.63
C ALA A 88 13.17 3.73 14.15
N ASP A 89 12.15 4.04 13.35
CA ASP A 89 11.06 4.94 13.75
C ASP A 89 10.01 4.19 14.59
N PRO A 90 9.78 4.58 15.86
CA PRO A 90 8.87 3.86 16.75
C PRO A 90 7.41 3.93 16.30
N ALA A 91 7.02 4.97 15.58
CA ALA A 91 5.68 5.11 15.05
C ALA A 91 5.49 4.14 13.87
N VAL A 92 6.50 3.98 13.02
CA VAL A 92 6.50 2.97 11.94
C VAL A 92 6.46 1.55 12.52
N ILE A 93 7.32 1.24 13.51
CA ILE A 93 7.31 -0.05 14.21
C ILE A 93 5.95 -0.33 14.84
N GLY A 94 5.37 0.66 15.54
CA GLY A 94 4.06 0.54 16.16
C GLY A 94 2.95 0.26 15.14
N TRP A 95 2.99 0.96 14.00
CA TRP A 95 2.06 0.73 12.91
C TRP A 95 2.21 -0.69 12.32
N LEU A 96 3.43 -1.10 11.97
CA LEU A 96 3.73 -2.45 11.45
C LEU A 96 3.24 -3.54 12.40
N THR A 97 3.56 -3.41 13.69
CA THR A 97 3.12 -4.35 14.74
C THR A 97 1.59 -4.42 14.83
N SER A 98 0.89 -3.28 14.72
CA SER A 98 -0.59 -3.25 14.68
C SER A 98 -1.17 -4.01 13.47
N GLN A 99 -0.43 -4.07 12.36
CA GLN A 99 -0.77 -4.85 11.16
C GLN A 99 -0.32 -6.32 11.26
N GLY A 100 0.24 -6.73 12.41
CA GLY A 100 0.72 -8.08 12.68
C GLY A 100 2.08 -8.40 12.06
N TRP A 101 2.86 -7.38 11.69
CA TRP A 101 4.25 -7.58 11.29
C TRP A 101 5.12 -7.87 12.50
N GLU A 102 6.26 -8.52 12.24
CA GLU A 102 7.39 -8.60 13.15
C GLU A 102 8.52 -7.77 12.55
N VAL A 103 9.26 -7.04 13.37
CA VAL A 103 10.32 -6.11 12.92
C VAL A 103 11.74 -6.65 13.13
N ASP A 104 11.88 -7.76 13.85
CA ASP A 104 13.14 -8.45 14.06
C ASP A 104 12.95 -9.98 14.04
N PRO A 105 13.16 -10.64 12.88
CA PRO A 105 13.39 -10.04 11.57
C PRO A 105 12.12 -9.48 10.93
N VAL A 106 12.28 -8.51 10.02
CA VAL A 106 11.17 -7.87 9.31
C VAL A 106 10.37 -8.90 8.51
N THR A 107 9.17 -9.23 9.00
CA THR A 107 8.32 -10.28 8.46
C THR A 107 6.86 -9.84 8.46
N CYS A 108 6.22 -9.86 7.28
CA CYS A 108 4.82 -9.49 7.16
C CYS A 108 3.88 -10.54 7.78
N SER A 109 2.67 -10.11 8.17
CA SER A 109 1.69 -10.98 8.83
C SER A 109 1.30 -12.22 8.02
N SER A 110 1.26 -12.12 6.68
CA SER A 110 1.03 -13.27 5.80
C SER A 110 2.15 -14.30 5.87
N CYS A 111 3.41 -13.86 5.77
CA CYS A 111 4.56 -14.76 5.85
C CYS A 111 4.67 -15.38 7.26
N ARG A 112 4.45 -14.60 8.32
CA ARG A 112 4.40 -15.13 9.69
C ARG A 112 3.40 -16.26 9.86
N ARG A 113 2.19 -16.09 9.31
CA ARG A 113 1.16 -17.14 9.33
C ARG A 113 1.55 -18.35 8.49
N ALA A 114 2.10 -18.13 7.30
CA ALA A 114 2.48 -19.19 6.38
C ALA A 114 3.62 -20.06 6.94
N PHE A 115 4.60 -19.44 7.60
CA PHE A 115 5.76 -20.12 8.19
C PHE A 115 5.56 -20.53 9.66
N GLY A 116 4.36 -20.33 10.21
CA GLY A 116 4.03 -20.78 11.56
C GLY A 116 4.84 -20.10 12.67
N TRP A 117 5.26 -18.84 12.47
CA TRP A 117 6.05 -18.13 13.46
C TRP A 117 5.17 -17.75 14.66
N ALA A 118 5.14 -18.63 15.66
CA ALA A 118 4.76 -18.25 17.02
C ALA A 118 5.85 -17.31 17.52
N GLY A 119 5.57 -16.00 17.59
CA GLY A 119 6.50 -15.01 18.15
C GLY A 119 6.94 -15.40 19.57
N PRO A 120 8.00 -14.77 20.12
CA PRO A 120 8.55 -15.18 21.40
C PRO A 120 7.50 -15.07 22.53
N PRO A 121 7.59 -15.93 23.56
CA PRO A 121 6.64 -15.98 24.69
C PRO A 121 6.66 -14.72 25.56
#